data_AF-A0A2S6U2D5-F1
#
_entry.id   AF-A0A2S6U2D5-F1
#
_cell.length_a   1.000
_cell.length_b   1.000
_cell.length_c   1.000
_cell.angle_alpha   90.00
_cell.angle_beta   90.00
_cell.angle_gamma   90.00
#
_symmetry.space_group_name_H-M   'P 1'
#
loop_
_entity.id
_entity.type
_entity.pdbx_description
1 polymer ?
#
loop_
_entity_poly.entity_id
_entity_poly.type
_entity_poly.pdbx_seq_one_letter_code
_entity_poly.pdbx_strand_id
1 'polypeptide(L)'
;MNSPSPAKVSPSARARVKVLLPLPLGDAYDYGVPEGLALAPGDFVSVPLGARMAIGVVWATIAPGAPGGVSLDRLKDVAGRLDALPLPEGNRRLVDWMAAYTLAPPGAVLRMAMSVPDALMPPKPRIAYALAANPPDFRATPARRRVLALLQSGPPRGTTDIAREAYLSVVLDRSAKNVGFIASADGGMDIEEVAA
;
A
#
# COMPACT_ATOMS: atom_id res chain seq x y z
N MET A 1 -22.75 16.62 54.60
CA MET A 1 -21.39 16.06 54.35
C MET A 1 -21.34 15.70 52.88
N ASN A 2 -20.94 16.64 52.02
CA ASN A 2 -20.88 16.41 50.58
C ASN A 2 -19.50 15.86 50.23
N SER A 3 -19.47 14.61 49.79
CA SER A 3 -18.30 13.96 49.19
C SER A 3 -17.81 14.77 47.97
N PRO A 4 -16.49 14.95 47.77
CA PRO A 4 -16.00 15.64 46.60
C PRO A 4 -16.15 14.74 45.36
N SER A 5 -16.75 15.33 44.32
CA SER A 5 -16.81 14.79 42.96
C SER A 5 -15.38 14.50 42.44
N PRO A 6 -15.14 13.39 41.69
CA PRO A 6 -13.81 13.09 41.18
C PRO A 6 -13.39 14.18 40.19
N ALA A 7 -12.25 14.81 40.47
CA ALA A 7 -11.64 15.82 39.61
C ALA A 7 -11.46 15.26 38.19
N LYS A 8 -12.03 15.94 37.20
CA LYS A 8 -11.72 15.72 35.79
C LYS A 8 -10.22 15.94 35.59
N VAL A 9 -9.49 14.88 35.26
CA VAL A 9 -8.10 14.95 34.85
C VAL A 9 -8.01 15.92 33.67
N SER A 10 -7.32 17.04 33.87
CA SER A 10 -7.07 18.02 32.82
C SER A 10 -6.21 17.36 31.74
N PRO A 11 -6.52 17.50 30.43
CA PRO A 11 -5.71 16.91 29.36
C PRO A 11 -4.38 17.66 29.25
N SER A 12 -3.44 17.35 30.13
CA SER A 12 -2.13 17.98 30.17
C SER A 12 -1.29 17.54 28.98
N ALA A 13 -0.98 18.49 28.09
CA ALA A 13 0.24 18.52 27.29
C ALA A 13 0.54 17.28 26.42
N ARG A 14 -0.43 16.83 25.61
CA ARG A 14 -0.16 15.80 24.59
C ARG A 14 0.65 16.39 23.43
N ALA A 15 1.71 15.71 23.01
CA ALA A 15 2.52 16.10 21.85
C ALA A 15 1.70 15.99 20.55
N ARG A 16 1.96 16.91 19.61
CA ARG A 16 1.27 16.96 18.31
C ARG A 16 2.29 16.99 17.17
N VAL A 17 1.87 16.56 16.00
CA VAL A 17 2.68 16.65 14.77
C VAL A 17 1.83 17.22 13.62
N LYS A 18 2.48 17.96 12.72
CA LYS A 18 1.92 18.29 11.42
C LYS A 18 2.27 17.19 10.45
N VAL A 19 1.27 16.58 9.82
CA VAL A 19 1.45 15.53 8.81
C VAL A 19 1.02 16.07 7.46
N LEU A 20 1.96 16.11 6.51
CA LEU A 20 1.67 16.45 5.12
C LEU A 20 1.26 15.17 4.38
N LEU A 21 0.10 15.22 3.72
CA LEU A 21 -0.45 14.10 2.97
C LEU A 21 -0.18 14.29 1.47
N PRO A 22 0.08 13.22 0.69
CA PRO A 22 0.30 13.29 -0.75
C PRO A 22 -1.00 13.51 -1.54
N LEU A 23 -1.78 14.52 -1.13
CA LEU A 23 -3.09 14.89 -1.65
C LEU A 23 -3.09 16.40 -1.95
N PRO A 24 -3.86 16.89 -2.93
CA PRO A 24 -3.96 18.32 -3.24
C PRO A 24 -4.81 19.06 -2.20
N LEU A 25 -4.38 19.03 -0.94
CA LEU A 25 -4.97 19.73 0.19
C LEU A 25 -4.16 21.01 0.47
N GLY A 26 -4.77 21.98 1.15
CA GLY A 26 -4.14 23.28 1.41
C GLY A 26 -2.86 23.16 2.23
N ASP A 27 -2.96 22.61 3.44
CA ASP A 27 -1.87 22.57 4.42
C ASP A 27 -1.73 21.20 5.09
N ALA A 28 -0.62 21.02 5.82
CA ALA A 28 -0.41 19.86 6.67
C ALA A 28 -1.41 19.83 7.84
N TYR A 29 -1.88 18.64 8.19
CA TYR A 29 -2.90 18.43 9.22
C TYR A 29 -2.27 18.12 10.57
N ASP A 30 -2.88 18.65 11.65
CA ASP A 30 -2.46 18.34 13.01
C ASP A 30 -2.98 16.95 13.43
N TYR A 31 -2.10 16.14 14.02
CA TYR A 31 -2.45 14.86 14.65
C TYR A 31 -1.84 14.78 16.06
N GLY A 32 -2.54 14.07 16.94
CA GLY A 32 -2.02 13.69 18.25
C GLY A 32 -0.98 12.57 18.14
N VAL A 33 0.05 12.63 18.99
CA VAL A 33 1.03 11.54 19.11
C VAL A 33 0.59 10.61 20.25
N PRO A 34 0.36 9.31 20.00
CA PRO A 34 0.15 8.29 21.03
C PRO A 34 1.30 8.23 22.04
N GLU A 35 0.96 7.89 23.29
CA GLU A 35 1.97 7.63 24.31
C GLU A 35 2.89 6.48 23.84
N GLY A 36 4.20 6.63 24.08
CA GLY A 36 5.21 5.66 23.66
C GLY A 36 5.62 5.73 22.18
N LEU A 37 4.96 6.55 21.35
CA LEU A 37 5.38 6.77 19.96
C LEU A 37 6.23 8.04 19.84
N ALA A 38 7.51 7.89 19.49
CA ALA A 38 8.37 9.02 19.15
C ALA A 38 8.37 9.24 17.64
N LEU A 39 8.08 10.47 17.21
CA LEU A 39 8.04 10.87 15.80
C LEU A 39 8.97 12.07 15.58
N ALA A 40 9.68 12.06 14.45
CA ALA A 40 10.53 13.16 14.01
C ALA A 40 10.12 13.68 12.62
N PRO A 41 10.46 14.94 12.27
CA PRO A 41 10.25 15.45 10.91
C PRO A 41 10.91 14.57 9.85
N GLY A 42 10.14 14.15 8.85
CA GLY A 42 10.54 13.20 7.82
C GLY A 42 9.97 11.79 8.03
N ASP A 43 9.51 11.44 9.22
CA ASP A 43 8.96 10.10 9.47
C ASP A 43 7.70 9.85 8.62
N PHE A 44 7.64 8.68 7.99
CA PHE A 44 6.45 8.20 7.31
C PHE A 44 5.47 7.62 8.32
N VAL A 45 4.21 8.04 8.25
CA VAL A 45 3.18 7.67 9.22
C VAL A 45 1.88 7.30 8.53
N SER A 46 1.14 6.38 9.15
CA SER A 46 -0.25 6.08 8.80
C SER A 46 -1.18 6.91 9.68
N VAL A 47 -2.11 7.63 9.06
CA VAL A 47 -3.05 8.52 9.76
C VAL A 47 -4.49 8.33 9.28
N PRO A 48 -5.50 8.48 10.16
CA PRO A 48 -6.89 8.39 9.78
C PRO A 48 -7.38 9.63 9.04
N LEU A 49 -7.86 9.46 7.80
CA LEU A 49 -8.44 10.51 6.97
C LEU A 49 -9.89 10.15 6.60
N GLY A 50 -10.85 10.78 7.25
CA GLY A 50 -12.26 10.40 7.11
C GLY A 50 -12.50 8.95 7.57
N ALA A 51 -12.99 8.11 6.66
CA ALA A 51 -13.27 6.68 6.88
C ALA A 51 -12.13 5.74 6.46
N ARG A 52 -11.02 6.27 5.92
CA ARG A 52 -9.88 5.48 5.44
C ARG A 52 -8.58 5.85 6.15
N MET A 53 -7.57 5.01 5.97
CA MET A 53 -6.19 5.34 6.35
C MET A 53 -5.45 5.96 5.17
N ALA A 54 -4.54 6.90 5.45
CA ALA A 54 -3.66 7.53 4.49
C ALA A 54 -2.22 7.53 5.01
N ILE A 55 -1.25 7.42 4.09
CA ILE A 55 0.17 7.56 4.40
C ILE A 55 0.56 9.02 4.19
N GLY A 56 1.23 9.60 5.17
CA GLY A 56 1.79 10.96 5.12
C GLY A 56 3.19 11.02 5.69
N VAL A 57 3.76 12.22 5.67
CA VAL A 57 5.08 12.50 6.24
C VAL A 57 4.94 13.53 7.35
N VAL A 58 5.59 13.29 8.49
CA VAL A 58 5.69 14.27 9.57
C VAL A 58 6.48 15.47 9.06
N TRP A 59 5.83 16.62 8.93
CA TRP A 59 6.46 17.85 8.45
C TRP A 59 7.13 18.62 9.58
N ALA A 60 6.45 18.69 10.73
CA ALA A 60 6.92 19.39 11.92
C ALA A 60 6.37 18.75 13.19
N THR A 61 7.15 18.80 14.26
CA THR A 61 6.70 18.47 15.63
C THR A 61 6.24 19.74 16.32
N ILE A 62 5.13 19.67 17.04
CA ILE A 62 4.57 20.77 17.81
C ILE A 62 4.76 20.45 19.29
N ALA A 63 5.48 21.32 20.00
CA ALA A 63 5.73 21.16 21.42
C ALA A 63 4.41 21.12 22.22
N PRO A 64 4.34 20.30 23.29
CA PRO A 64 3.19 20.30 24.17
C PRO A 64 2.87 21.71 24.70
N GLY A 65 1.59 22.10 24.66
CA GLY A 65 1.15 23.41 25.13
C GLY A 65 1.42 24.58 24.16
N ALA A 66 1.98 24.34 22.97
CA ALA A 66 2.13 25.40 21.97
C ALA A 66 0.76 25.98 21.56
N PRO A 67 0.61 27.32 21.48
CA PRO A 67 -0.65 27.96 21.12
C PRO A 67 -1.03 27.67 19.66
N GLY A 68 -2.34 27.60 19.39
CA GLY A 68 -2.88 27.37 18.04
C GLY A 68 -3.06 25.89 17.65
N GLY A 69 -3.68 25.67 16.50
CA GLY A 69 -4.06 24.35 15.98
C GLY A 69 -5.41 23.85 16.48
N VAL A 70 -5.75 22.60 16.13
CA VAL A 70 -7.02 21.97 16.55
C VAL A 70 -6.98 21.63 18.04
N SER A 71 -8.10 21.86 18.76
CA SER A 71 -8.25 21.44 20.17
C SER A 71 -7.91 19.96 20.32
N LEU A 72 -7.20 19.61 21.40
CA LEU A 72 -6.75 18.24 21.67
C LEU A 72 -7.90 17.22 21.62
N ASP A 73 -9.09 17.61 22.07
CA ASP A 73 -10.28 16.75 22.12
C ASP A 73 -10.83 16.39 20.72
N ARG A 74 -10.43 17.13 19.68
CA ARG A 74 -10.87 16.91 18.29
C ARG A 74 -9.76 16.36 17.40
N LEU A 75 -8.54 16.21 17.92
CA LEU A 75 -7.44 15.64 17.18
C LEU A 75 -7.62 14.13 17.07
N LYS A 76 -7.46 13.63 15.84
CA LYS A 76 -7.23 12.21 15.65
C LYS A 76 -5.75 11.90 15.91
N ASP A 77 -5.49 10.68 16.34
CA ASP A 77 -4.13 10.24 16.59
C ASP A 77 -3.47 9.65 15.34
N VAL A 78 -2.14 9.77 15.28
CA VAL A 78 -1.34 8.98 14.34
C VAL A 78 -1.52 7.50 14.67
N ALA A 79 -1.85 6.67 13.67
CA ALA A 79 -2.08 5.24 13.89
C ALA A 79 -0.77 4.46 14.06
N GLY A 80 0.30 4.91 13.42
CA GLY A 80 1.64 4.34 13.61
C GLY A 80 2.68 4.93 12.66
N ARG A 81 3.95 4.77 13.04
CA ARG A 81 5.10 5.04 12.17
C ARG A 81 5.34 3.83 11.26
N LEU A 82 5.61 4.09 9.97
CA LEU A 82 5.99 3.05 9.01
C LEU A 82 7.47 2.73 9.15
N ASP A 83 7.84 1.48 8.85
CA ASP A 83 9.23 1.03 8.81
C ASP A 83 9.87 1.48 7.49
N ALA A 84 10.25 2.75 7.44
CA ALA A 84 10.83 3.41 6.28
C ALA A 84 11.90 4.42 6.72
N LEU A 85 12.91 4.64 5.87
CA LEU A 85 13.85 5.72 6.11
C LEU A 85 13.11 7.07 6.09
N PRO A 86 13.37 7.98 7.04
CA PRO A 86 12.73 9.30 7.05
C PRO A 86 13.04 10.08 5.79
N LEU A 87 12.09 10.87 5.32
CA LEU A 87 12.30 11.81 4.21
C LEU A 87 13.35 12.85 4.63
N PRO A 88 14.49 12.94 3.91
CA PRO A 88 15.56 13.85 4.28
C PRO A 88 15.09 15.31 4.33
N GLU A 89 15.72 16.09 5.20
CA GLU A 89 15.36 17.51 5.35
C GLU A 89 15.49 18.29 4.05
N GLY A 90 16.54 18.05 3.26
CA GLY A 90 16.73 18.70 1.95
C GLY A 90 15.55 18.45 1.01
N ASN A 91 15.00 17.23 1.01
CA ASN A 91 13.83 16.89 0.21
C ASN A 91 12.57 17.60 0.71
N ARG A 92 12.37 17.71 2.03
CA ARG A 92 11.25 18.47 2.60
C ARG A 92 11.31 19.94 2.21
N ARG A 93 12.48 20.57 2.36
CA ARG A 93 12.70 21.97 1.94
C ARG A 93 12.50 22.16 0.44
N LEU A 94 12.92 21.20 -0.39
CA LEU A 94 12.69 21.24 -1.83
C LEU A 94 11.20 21.17 -2.17
N VAL A 95 10.44 20.31 -1.50
CA VAL A 95 8.98 20.23 -1.65
C VAL A 95 8.32 21.57 -1.29
N ASP A 96 8.69 22.16 -0.16
CA ASP A 96 8.18 23.49 0.25
C ASP A 96 8.51 24.57 -0.80
N TRP A 97 9.76 24.59 -1.27
CA TRP A 97 10.21 25.54 -2.28
C TRP A 97 9.47 25.37 -3.61
N MET A 98 9.33 24.13 -4.10
CA MET A 98 8.61 23.85 -5.35
C MET A 98 7.13 24.22 -5.24
N ALA A 99 6.47 23.90 -4.11
CA ALA A 99 5.07 24.24 -3.88
C ALA A 99 4.87 25.76 -3.90
N ALA A 100 5.74 26.51 -3.20
CA ALA A 100 5.70 27.96 -3.19
C ALA A 100 5.99 28.57 -4.58
N TYR A 101 7.00 28.06 -5.28
CA TYR A 101 7.41 28.57 -6.60
C TYR A 101 6.35 28.33 -7.68
N THR A 102 5.70 27.17 -7.65
CA THR A 102 4.72 26.77 -8.68
C THR A 102 3.27 27.08 -8.29
N LEU A 103 3.05 27.64 -7.09
CA LEU A 103 1.72 27.82 -6.50
C LEU A 103 0.90 26.51 -6.46
N ALA A 104 1.58 25.37 -6.44
CA ALA A 104 0.97 24.06 -6.35
C ALA A 104 0.73 23.69 -4.87
N PRO A 105 -0.34 22.95 -4.54
CA PRO A 105 -0.53 22.43 -3.20
C PRO A 105 0.67 21.58 -2.74
N PRO A 106 1.24 21.79 -1.53
CA PRO A 106 2.42 21.06 -1.07
C PRO A 106 2.27 19.53 -1.10
N GLY A 107 1.07 19.04 -0.80
CA GLY A 107 0.78 17.60 -0.87
C GLY A 107 0.80 17.03 -2.29
N ALA A 108 0.46 17.83 -3.31
CA ALA A 108 0.59 17.40 -4.71
C ALA A 108 2.07 17.27 -5.10
N VAL A 109 2.91 18.18 -4.61
CA VAL A 109 4.37 18.14 -4.83
C VAL A 109 5.00 16.96 -4.08
N LEU A 110 4.62 16.75 -2.81
CA LEU A 110 5.06 15.61 -1.99
C LEU A 110 4.74 14.28 -2.66
N ARG A 111 3.59 14.16 -3.33
CA ARG A 111 3.20 12.94 -4.06
C ARG A 111 4.24 12.54 -5.11
N MET A 112 4.92 13.50 -5.75
CA MET A 112 5.98 13.21 -6.71
C MET A 112 7.24 12.64 -6.03
N ALA A 113 7.53 13.08 -4.81
CA ALA A 113 8.61 12.56 -3.98
C ALA A 113 8.27 11.18 -3.36
N MET A 114 6.98 10.84 -3.24
CA MET A 114 6.46 9.57 -2.73
C MET A 114 6.03 8.66 -3.87
N SER A 115 6.98 8.21 -4.70
CA SER A 115 6.68 7.57 -5.99
C SER A 115 5.94 6.22 -5.88
N VAL A 116 6.11 5.46 -4.78
CA VAL A 116 5.38 4.19 -4.57
C VAL A 116 5.01 4.01 -3.08
N PRO A 117 3.85 4.53 -2.63
CA PRO A 117 3.40 4.33 -1.25
C PRO A 117 3.29 2.84 -0.87
N ASP A 118 2.92 1.98 -1.83
CA ASP A 118 2.85 0.52 -1.66
C ASP A 118 4.22 -0.15 -1.46
N ALA A 119 5.33 0.52 -1.79
CA ALA A 119 6.68 -0.01 -1.51
C ALA A 119 7.05 0.10 -0.02
N LEU A 120 6.30 0.88 0.75
CA LEU A 120 6.43 0.97 2.21
C LEU A 120 5.60 -0.11 2.93
N MET A 121 4.87 -0.93 2.18
CA MET A 121 4.06 -2.04 2.70
C MET A 121 4.72 -3.38 2.32
N PRO A 122 4.52 -4.46 3.09
CA PRO A 122 4.98 -5.79 2.71
C PRO A 122 4.47 -6.15 1.31
N PRO A 123 5.31 -6.77 0.45
CA PRO A 123 4.89 -7.14 -0.89
C PRO A 123 3.67 -8.08 -0.83
N LYS A 124 2.62 -7.74 -1.58
CA LYS A 124 1.41 -8.58 -1.62
C LYS A 124 1.78 -9.99 -2.07
N PRO A 125 1.37 -11.05 -1.34
CA PRO A 125 1.65 -12.42 -1.74
C PRO A 125 1.04 -12.68 -3.12
N ARG A 126 1.83 -13.28 -4.01
CA ARG A 126 1.38 -13.71 -5.34
C ARG A 126 1.08 -15.20 -5.31
N ILE A 127 -0.08 -15.58 -5.84
CA ILE A 127 -0.43 -16.99 -6.00
C ILE A 127 0.34 -17.52 -7.21
N ALA A 128 1.11 -18.57 -6.99
CA ALA A 128 1.81 -19.31 -8.04
C ALA A 128 1.42 -20.79 -7.96
N TYR A 129 1.41 -21.45 -9.11
CA TYR A 129 1.04 -22.86 -9.25
C TYR A 129 2.26 -23.68 -9.65
N ALA A 130 2.37 -24.86 -9.04
CA ALA A 130 3.38 -25.87 -9.37
C ALA A 130 2.69 -27.23 -9.50
N LEU A 131 3.40 -28.20 -10.09
CA LEU A 131 2.91 -29.57 -10.15
C LEU A 131 2.73 -30.12 -8.73
N ALA A 132 1.55 -30.66 -8.43
CA ALA A 132 1.36 -31.42 -7.19
C ALA A 132 2.25 -32.67 -7.21
N ALA A 133 2.81 -33.06 -6.06
CA ALA A 133 3.64 -34.27 -5.96
C ALA A 133 2.86 -35.53 -6.36
N ASN A 134 1.57 -35.59 -5.99
CA ASN A 134 0.66 -36.68 -6.34
C ASN A 134 -0.59 -36.07 -7.01
N PRO A 135 -0.58 -35.84 -8.33
CA PRO A 135 -1.74 -35.32 -9.02
C PRO A 135 -2.84 -36.40 -9.12
N PRO A 136 -4.13 -36.02 -8.99
CA PRO A 136 -5.24 -36.94 -9.23
C PRO A 136 -5.28 -37.34 -10.71
N ASP A 137 -5.90 -38.48 -11.02
CA ASP A 137 -6.11 -38.88 -12.41
C ASP A 137 -7.00 -37.88 -13.15
N PHE A 138 -6.60 -37.52 -14.36
CA PHE A 138 -7.35 -36.63 -15.23
C PHE A 138 -7.22 -37.03 -16.69
N ARG A 139 -8.26 -36.77 -17.49
CA ARG A 139 -8.22 -36.96 -18.94
C ARG A 139 -7.08 -36.14 -19.56
N ALA A 140 -6.13 -36.79 -20.21
CA ALA A 140 -5.07 -36.10 -20.95
C ALA A 140 -5.65 -35.39 -22.18
N THR A 141 -5.57 -34.06 -22.19
CA THR A 141 -5.89 -33.22 -23.35
C THR A 141 -4.62 -32.53 -23.85
N PRO A 142 -4.56 -32.06 -25.12
CA PRO A 142 -3.41 -31.30 -25.62
C PRO A 142 -3.04 -30.11 -24.72
N ALA A 143 -4.05 -29.35 -24.26
CA ALA A 143 -3.87 -28.24 -23.33
C ALA A 143 -3.24 -28.66 -22.00
N ARG A 144 -3.74 -29.75 -21.39
CA ARG A 144 -3.20 -30.26 -20.12
C ARG A 144 -1.76 -30.73 -20.27
N ARG A 145 -1.41 -31.38 -21.38
CA ARG A 145 -0.03 -31.80 -21.66
C ARG A 145 0.94 -30.62 -21.74
N ARG A 146 0.55 -29.52 -22.40
CA ARG A 146 1.38 -28.30 -22.45
C ARG A 146 1.61 -27.69 -21.06
N VAL A 147 0.55 -27.59 -20.25
CA VAL A 147 0.67 -27.07 -18.87
C VAL A 147 1.57 -27.96 -18.01
N LEU A 148 1.44 -29.29 -18.12
CA LEU A 148 2.27 -30.22 -17.36
C LEU A 148 3.75 -30.12 -17.76
N ALA A 149 4.05 -30.09 -19.07
CA ALA A 149 5.42 -29.95 -19.57
C ALA A 149 6.07 -28.65 -19.07
N LEU A 150 5.31 -27.56 -19.03
CA LEU A 150 5.75 -26.27 -18.52
C LEU A 150 6.03 -26.29 -17.00
N LEU A 151 5.16 -26.94 -16.23
CA LEU A 151 5.27 -26.98 -14.77
C LEU A 151 6.25 -28.04 -14.24
N GLN A 152 6.54 -29.08 -15.01
CA GLN A 152 7.54 -30.10 -14.65
C GLN A 152 8.97 -29.55 -14.72
N SER A 153 9.21 -28.56 -15.59
CA SER A 153 10.56 -28.09 -15.94
C SER A 153 10.96 -26.79 -15.25
N GLY A 154 10.13 -26.24 -14.35
CA GLY A 154 10.37 -24.88 -13.84
C GLY A 154 9.84 -24.58 -12.43
N PRO A 155 10.18 -23.38 -11.90
CA PRO A 155 9.66 -22.90 -10.62
C PRO A 155 8.14 -22.67 -10.69
N PRO A 156 7.46 -22.48 -9.55
CA PRO A 156 6.04 -22.11 -9.53
C PRO A 156 5.77 -20.86 -10.38
N ARG A 157 4.69 -20.88 -11.17
CA ARG A 157 4.34 -19.79 -12.11
C ARG A 157 2.96 -19.21 -11.83
N GLY A 158 2.76 -17.94 -12.15
CA GLY A 158 1.44 -17.31 -12.10
C GLY A 158 0.52 -17.86 -13.19
N THR A 159 -0.79 -17.72 -12.99
CA THR A 159 -1.81 -18.20 -13.95
C THR A 159 -1.65 -17.60 -15.34
N THR A 160 -1.37 -16.30 -15.41
CA THR A 160 -1.17 -15.57 -16.67
C THR A 160 0.11 -16.01 -17.37
N ASP A 161 1.18 -16.31 -16.62
CA ASP A 161 2.45 -16.77 -17.18
C ASP A 161 2.28 -18.17 -17.79
N ILE A 162 1.59 -19.07 -17.09
CA ILE A 162 1.27 -20.41 -17.59
C ILE A 162 0.44 -20.31 -18.87
N ALA A 163 -0.60 -19.48 -18.88
CA ALA A 163 -1.44 -19.28 -20.06
C ALA A 163 -0.65 -18.77 -21.26
N ARG A 164 0.21 -17.75 -21.04
CA ARG A 164 1.04 -17.16 -22.08
C ARG A 164 2.07 -18.14 -22.65
N GLU A 165 2.80 -18.85 -21.79
CA GLU A 165 3.85 -19.78 -22.20
C GLU A 165 3.29 -21.07 -22.80
N ALA A 166 2.12 -21.52 -22.34
CA ALA A 166 1.44 -22.70 -22.90
C ALA A 166 0.53 -22.38 -24.09
N TYR A 167 0.47 -21.11 -24.54
CA TYR A 167 -0.42 -20.62 -25.60
C TYR A 167 -1.89 -21.03 -25.35
N LEU A 168 -2.38 -20.70 -24.15
CA LEU A 168 -3.73 -20.98 -23.68
C LEU A 168 -4.41 -19.68 -23.25
N SER A 169 -5.74 -19.67 -23.29
CA SER A 169 -6.53 -18.64 -22.62
C SER A 169 -6.87 -19.09 -21.21
N VAL A 170 -6.81 -18.17 -20.25
CA VAL A 170 -7.17 -18.45 -18.84
C VAL A 170 -8.58 -17.97 -18.53
N VAL A 171 -9.35 -18.80 -17.84
CA VAL A 171 -10.63 -18.43 -17.23
C VAL A 171 -10.50 -18.57 -15.72
N LEU A 172 -10.80 -17.50 -15.01
CA LEU A 172 -10.80 -17.47 -13.55
C LEU A 172 -12.25 -17.58 -13.07
N ASP A 173 -12.64 -18.77 -12.61
CA ASP A 173 -13.92 -18.95 -11.94
C ASP A 173 -13.78 -18.59 -10.46
N ARG A 174 -14.18 -17.36 -10.13
CA ARG A 174 -14.13 -16.86 -8.75
C ARG A 174 -15.16 -17.53 -7.84
N SER A 175 -16.25 -18.06 -8.39
CA SER A 175 -17.29 -18.76 -7.64
C SER A 175 -16.79 -20.14 -7.20
N ALA A 176 -16.19 -20.88 -8.14
CA ALA A 176 -15.62 -22.20 -7.86
C ALA A 176 -14.21 -22.15 -7.26
N LYS A 177 -13.60 -20.95 -7.13
CA LYS A 177 -12.19 -20.74 -6.75
C LYS A 177 -11.22 -21.58 -7.60
N ASN A 178 -11.57 -21.77 -8.88
CA ASN A 178 -10.85 -22.62 -9.80
C ASN A 178 -10.27 -21.82 -10.96
N VAL A 179 -9.14 -22.32 -11.47
CA VAL A 179 -8.52 -21.84 -12.69
C VAL A 179 -8.84 -22.83 -13.80
N GLY A 180 -9.45 -22.34 -14.88
CA GLY A 180 -9.62 -23.07 -16.12
C GLY A 180 -8.66 -22.58 -17.19
N PHE A 181 -8.17 -23.48 -18.02
CA PHE A 181 -7.47 -23.14 -19.25
C PHE A 181 -8.29 -23.60 -20.45
N ILE A 182 -8.45 -22.71 -21.43
CA ILE A 182 -9.14 -22.98 -22.68
C ILE A 182 -8.10 -23.08 -23.79
N ALA A 183 -8.24 -24.11 -24.60
CA ALA A 183 -7.55 -24.27 -25.89
C ALA A 183 -8.58 -24.39 -26.99
N SER A 184 -8.20 -24.04 -28.23
CA SER A 184 -8.99 -24.39 -29.42
C SER A 184 -9.22 -25.91 -29.49
N ALA A 185 -10.33 -26.35 -30.09
CA ALA A 185 -10.65 -27.76 -30.31
C ALA A 185 -9.53 -28.46 -31.10
N ASP A 186 -8.88 -27.73 -32.00
CA ASP A 186 -7.74 -28.20 -32.81
C ASP A 186 -6.38 -28.02 -32.11
N GLY A 187 -6.36 -27.59 -30.85
CA GLY A 187 -5.15 -27.52 -30.03
C GLY A 187 -4.40 -26.18 -30.06
N GLY A 188 -4.81 -25.19 -30.84
CA GLY A 188 -4.12 -23.89 -30.96
C GLY A 188 -2.84 -24.02 -31.80
N MET A 189 -2.74 -23.17 -32.83
CA MET A 189 -1.75 -23.25 -33.91
C MET A 189 -0.30 -23.28 -33.41
N ASP A 190 0.51 -24.11 -34.06
CA ASP A 190 1.97 -24.09 -33.97
C ASP A 190 2.50 -22.79 -34.60
N ILE A 191 3.54 -22.20 -34.00
CA ILE A 191 4.14 -20.91 -34.44
C ILE A 191 4.58 -20.94 -35.91
N GLU A 192 4.92 -22.11 -36.46
CA GLU A 192 5.36 -22.25 -37.85
C GLU A 192 4.24 -21.95 -38.87
N GLU A 193 2.96 -22.04 -38.47
CA GLU A 193 1.82 -21.86 -39.37
C GLU A 193 1.35 -20.40 -39.50
N VAL A 194 1.80 -19.52 -38.60
CA VAL A 194 1.39 -18.10 -38.56
C VAL A 194 2.36 -17.20 -39.37
N ALA A 195 3.54 -17.72 -39.72
CA ALA A 195 4.58 -16.98 -40.43
C ALA A 195 4.71 -17.31 -41.93
N ALA A 196 3.82 -18.15 -42.47
CA ALA A 196 3.69 -18.46 -43.90
C ALA A 196 2.56 -17.65 -44.54
#